data_AF-A0A7J2TL57-F1
#
_entry.id   AF-A0A7J2TL57-F1
#
_cell.length_a   1.000
_cell.length_b   1.000
_cell.length_c   1.000
_cell.angle_alpha   90.00
_cell.angle_beta   90.00
_cell.angle_gamma   90.00
#
_symmetry.space_group_name_H-M   'P 1'
#
loop_
_entity.id
_entity.type
_entity.pdbx_description
1 polymer ?
#
loop_
_entity_poly.entity_id
_entity_poly.type
_entity_poly.pdbx_seq_one_letter_code
_entity_poly.pdbx_strand_id
1 'polypeptide(L)'
;MSLEDYTKEKLWPILTETVHALVMYPHHKAYTREVILNEKPDTSPAELAVRLRIPLGEALVILYELINEKNAMKGTSTEETKGPSKVL
;
A
#
# COMPACT_ATOMS: atom_id res chain seq x y z
N MET A 1 12.68 -11.05 -3.03
CA MET A 1 11.73 -10.93 -1.91
C MET A 1 10.44 -10.35 -2.44
N SER A 2 9.31 -10.89 -1.99
CA SER A 2 8.01 -10.22 -2.12
C SER A 2 7.88 -9.07 -1.11
N LEU A 3 6.89 -8.20 -1.26
CA LEU A 3 6.58 -7.16 -0.26
C LEU A 3 6.23 -7.77 1.10
N GLU A 4 5.48 -8.87 1.11
CA GLU A 4 5.17 -9.63 2.33
C GLU A 4 6.40 -10.26 3.01
N ASP A 5 7.48 -10.51 2.28
CA ASP A 5 8.70 -11.02 2.92
C ASP A 5 9.41 -9.92 3.72
N TYR A 6 9.38 -8.67 3.24
CA TYR A 6 9.96 -7.55 3.98
C TYR A 6 9.26 -7.34 5.32
N THR A 7 7.95 -7.59 5.42
CA THR A 7 7.21 -7.33 6.66
C THR A 7 7.52 -8.31 7.79
N LYS A 8 8.14 -9.44 7.47
CA LYS A 8 8.61 -10.45 8.43
C LYS A 8 9.98 -10.10 9.01
N GLU A 9 10.69 -9.15 8.41
CA GLU A 9 12.02 -8.74 8.85
C GLU A 9 11.96 -7.85 10.10
N LYS A 10 12.91 -8.04 11.02
CA LYS A 10 12.96 -7.30 12.29
C LYS A 10 13.08 -5.78 12.12
N LEU A 11 13.64 -5.33 11.00
CA LEU A 11 13.84 -3.91 10.71
C LEU A 11 12.62 -3.26 10.07
N TRP A 12 11.60 -4.02 9.67
CA TRP A 12 10.40 -3.49 9.02
C TRP A 12 9.66 -2.41 9.84
N PRO A 13 9.43 -2.58 11.15
CA PRO A 13 8.78 -1.54 11.95
C PRO A 13 9.60 -0.25 12.02
N ILE A 14 10.93 -0.37 12.08
CA ILE A 14 11.85 0.79 12.10
C ILE A 14 11.80 1.51 10.75
N LEU A 15 11.82 0.76 9.64
CA LEU A 15 11.68 1.35 8.31
C LEU A 15 10.36 2.10 8.16
N THR A 16 9.26 1.50 8.60
CA THR A 16 7.92 2.11 8.52
C THR A 16 7.87 3.40 9.33
N GLU A 17 8.34 3.37 10.58
CA GLU A 17 8.41 4.54 11.45
C GLU A 17 9.27 5.65 10.83
N THR A 18 10.46 5.31 10.32
CA THR A 18 11.37 6.26 9.65
C THR A 18 10.71 6.90 8.42
N VAL A 19 10.01 6.12 7.61
CA VAL A 19 9.33 6.61 6.40
C VAL A 19 8.14 7.50 6.75
N HIS A 20 7.35 7.14 7.77
CA HIS A 20 6.21 7.96 8.23
C HIS A 20 6.65 9.31 8.81
N ALA A 21 7.87 9.41 9.31
CA ALA A 21 8.45 10.67 9.78
C ALA A 21 8.84 11.63 8.63
N LEU A 22 8.89 11.18 7.38
CA LEU A 22 9.21 12.02 6.23
C LEU A 22 8.06 12.97 5.91
N VAL A 23 8.34 14.28 5.87
CA VAL A 23 7.34 15.33 5.59
C VAL A 23 6.60 15.09 4.27
N MET A 24 7.29 14.58 3.24
CA MET A 24 6.71 14.35 1.92
C MET A 24 5.99 13.00 1.78
N TYR A 25 6.07 12.11 2.77
CA TYR A 25 5.51 10.77 2.67
C TYR A 25 4.01 10.74 2.31
N PRO A 26 3.13 11.53 2.96
CA PRO A 26 1.70 11.54 2.61
C PRO A 26 1.45 11.95 1.15
N HIS A 27 2.24 12.90 0.63
CA HIS A 27 2.13 13.40 -0.73
C HIS A 27 2.62 12.38 -1.76
N HIS A 28 3.76 11.74 -1.51
CA HIS A 28 4.27 10.67 -2.37
C HIS A 28 3.31 9.48 -2.42
N LYS A 29 2.73 9.08 -1.27
CA LYS A 29 1.72 8.02 -1.22
C LYS A 29 0.45 8.38 -1.99
N ALA A 30 -0.07 9.59 -1.81
CA ALA A 30 -1.25 10.07 -2.53
C ALA A 30 -1.02 10.10 -4.05
N TYR A 31 0.08 10.70 -4.50
CA TYR A 31 0.43 10.76 -5.92
C TYR A 31 0.65 9.36 -6.52
N THR A 32 1.25 8.44 -5.76
CA THR A 32 1.41 7.05 -6.19
C THR A 32 0.06 6.39 -6.42
N ARG A 33 -0.90 6.56 -5.49
CA ARG A 33 -2.25 6.02 -5.59
C ARG A 33 -3.02 6.61 -6.78
N GLU A 34 -2.98 7.92 -6.94
CA GLU A 34 -3.87 8.67 -7.83
C GLU A 34 -3.35 8.76 -9.27
N VAL A 35 -2.03 8.70 -9.46
CA VAL A 35 -1.40 8.89 -10.76
C VAL A 35 -0.64 7.64 -11.18
N ILE A 36 0.37 7.24 -10.41
CA ILE A 36 1.31 6.20 -10.85
C ILE A 36 0.63 4.84 -11.01
N LEU A 37 -0.13 4.38 -10.02
CA LEU A 37 -0.79 3.08 -10.10
C LEU A 37 -1.98 3.05 -11.06
N ASN A 38 -2.56 4.21 -11.38
CA ASN A 38 -3.57 4.32 -12.43
C ASN A 38 -2.95 4.21 -13.83
N GLU A 39 -1.74 4.76 -14.03
CA GLU A 39 -1.00 4.62 -15.29
C GLU A 39 -0.35 3.23 -15.45
N LYS A 40 0.27 2.72 -14.37
CA LYS A 40 1.00 1.45 -14.36
C LYS A 40 0.74 0.67 -13.06
N PRO A 41 -0.31 -0.18 -13.04
CA PRO A 41 -0.74 -0.91 -11.84
C PRO A 41 0.27 -1.91 -11.27
N ASP A 42 1.22 -2.37 -12.07
CA ASP A 42 2.25 -3.36 -11.75
C ASP A 42 3.61 -2.72 -11.41
N THR A 43 3.63 -1.42 -11.12
CA THR A 43 4.85 -0.68 -10.74
C THR A 43 5.56 -1.36 -9.55
N SER A 44 6.84 -1.68 -9.74
CA SER A 44 7.68 -2.26 -8.67
C SER A 44 8.23 -1.19 -7.71
N PRO A 45 8.65 -1.55 -6.49
CA PRO A 45 9.29 -0.59 -5.56
C PRO A 45 10.52 0.10 -6.14
N ALA A 46 11.36 -0.63 -6.88
CA ALA A 46 12.56 -0.06 -7.50
C ALA A 46 12.20 0.95 -8.60
N GLU A 47 11.19 0.63 -9.42
CA GLU A 47 10.70 1.55 -10.45
C GLU A 47 10.09 2.82 -9.83
N LEU A 48 9.29 2.66 -8.77
CA LEU A 48 8.70 3.79 -8.05
C LEU A 48 9.79 4.69 -7.44
N ALA A 49 10.82 4.10 -6.84
CA ALA A 49 11.95 4.83 -6.25
C ALA A 49 12.66 5.70 -7.30
N VAL A 50 12.95 5.15 -8.48
CA VAL A 50 13.56 5.90 -9.59
C VAL A 50 12.63 6.99 -10.10
N ARG A 51 11.34 6.67 -10.29
CA ARG A 51 10.34 7.59 -10.85
C ARG A 51 10.11 8.81 -9.96
N LEU A 52 10.02 8.61 -8.64
CA LEU A 52 9.77 9.68 -7.68
C LEU A 52 11.03 10.30 -7.08
N ARG A 53 12.21 9.74 -7.39
CA ARG A 53 13.50 10.11 -6.76
C ARG A 53 13.44 10.02 -5.23
N ILE A 54 12.84 8.95 -4.73
CA ILE A 54 12.72 8.63 -3.31
C ILE A 54 13.58 7.42 -2.94
N PRO A 55 13.93 7.23 -1.66
CA PRO A 55 14.61 6.03 -1.22
C PRO A 55 13.78 4.77 -1.50
N LEU A 56 14.46 3.64 -1.79
CA LEU A 56 13.79 2.34 -1.99
C LEU A 56 12.91 1.96 -0.78
N GLY A 57 13.36 2.30 0.44
CA GLY A 57 12.61 2.07 1.67
C GLY A 57 11.26 2.78 1.69
N GLU A 58 11.20 4.03 1.22
CA GLU A 58 9.96 4.79 1.12
C GLU A 58 9.02 4.16 0.08
N ALA A 59 9.55 3.79 -1.08
CA ALA A 59 8.77 3.12 -2.12
C ALA A 59 8.18 1.77 -1.68
N LEU A 60 8.94 0.98 -0.89
CA LEU A 60 8.46 -0.28 -0.32
C LEU A 60 7.24 -0.07 0.59
N VAL A 61 7.34 0.88 1.51
CA VAL A 61 6.26 1.18 2.49
C VAL A 61 5.03 1.72 1.76
N ILE A 62 5.19 2.65 0.81
CA ILE A 62 4.08 3.19 0.01
C ILE A 62 3.30 2.07 -0.67
N LEU A 63 3.97 1.20 -1.43
CA LEU A 63 3.28 0.16 -2.19
C LEU A 63 2.64 -0.89 -1.29
N TYR A 64 3.32 -1.28 -0.21
CA TYR A 64 2.76 -2.21 0.79
C TYR A 64 1.45 -1.67 1.39
N GLU A 65 1.44 -0.42 1.84
CA GLU A 65 0.23 0.17 2.44
C GLU A 65 -0.91 0.31 1.45
N LEU A 66 -0.63 0.72 0.21
CA LEU A 66 -1.66 0.85 -0.82
C LEU A 66 -2.27 -0.50 -1.21
N ILE A 67 -1.47 -1.57 -1.26
CA ILE A 67 -1.97 -2.93 -1.50
C ILE A 67 -2.88 -3.38 -0.35
N ASN A 68 -2.48 -3.13 0.89
CA ASN A 68 -3.28 -3.49 2.06
C ASN A 68 -4.59 -2.69 2.15
N GLU A 69 -4.56 -1.39 1.88
CA GLU A 69 -5.76 -0.55 1.78
C GLU A 69 -6.74 -1.10 0.74
N LYS A 70 -6.24 -1.45 -0.45
CA LYS A 70 -7.05 -2.04 -1.52
C LYS A 70 -7.65 -3.39 -1.12
N ASN A 71 -6.89 -4.23 -0.42
CA ASN A 71 -7.37 -5.53 0.05
C ASN A 71 -8.42 -5.38 1.16
N ALA A 72 -8.25 -4.43 2.08
CA ALA A 72 -9.24 -4.12 3.10
C ALA A 72 -10.57 -3.64 2.49
N MET A 73 -10.53 -2.78 1.46
CA MET A 73 -11.74 -2.32 0.75
C MET A 73 -12.47 -3.45 -0.01
N LYS A 74 -11.73 -4.45 -0.50
CA LYS A 74 -12.34 -5.63 -1.13
C LYS A 74 -13.03 -6.53 -0.12
N GLY A 75 -12.48 -6.68 1.09
CA GLY A 75 -13.06 -7.50 2.16
C GLY A 75 -14.40 -6.96 2.67
N THR A 76 -14.54 -5.63 2.79
CA THR A 76 -15.76 -4.98 3.31
C THR A 76 -16.93 -4.97 2.32
N SER A 77 -16.69 -5.14 1.03
CA SER A 77 -17.74 -5.08 -0.01
C SER A 77 -18.53 -6.40 -0.17
N THR A 78 -18.10 -7.49 0.46
CA THR A 78 -18.69 -8.83 0.28
C THR A 78 -19.69 -9.25 1.36
N GLU A 79 -19.83 -8.50 2.46
CA GLU A 79 -20.67 -8.91 3.60
C GLU A 79 -22.10 -8.30 3.61
N GLU A 80 -22.42 -7.31 2.76
CA GLU A 80 -23.71 -6.61 2.82
C GLU A 80 -24.89 -7.27 2.06
N THR A 81 -24.73 -8.41 1.37
CA THR A 81 -25.84 -9.03 0.60
C THR A 81 -26.62 -10.15 1.30
N LYS A 82 -26.39 -10.43 2.59
CA LYS A 82 -27.27 -11.35 3.36
C LYS A 82 -28.29 -10.57 4.18
N GLY A 83 -29.28 -10.00 3.50
CA GLY A 83 -30.53 -9.55 4.13
C GLY A 83 -31.24 -10.73 4.81
N PRO A 84 -31.99 -10.50 5.91
CA PRO A 84 -32.56 -11.58 6.69
C PRO A 84 -33.62 -12.33 5.87
N SER A 85 -33.39 -13.62 5.63
CA SER A 85 -34.44 -14.52 5.18
C SER A 85 -35.58 -14.48 6.20
N LYS A 86 -36.76 -14.05 5.74
CA LYS A 86 -38.03 -14.15 6.47
C LYS A 86 -38.19 -15.59 6.96
N VAL A 87 -38.26 -15.75 8.28
CA VAL A 87 -38.78 -16.95 8.92
C VAL A 87 -40.30 -16.91 8.72
N LEU A 88 -40.82 -17.90 7.99
CA LEU A 88 -42.24 -18.24 7.92
C LEU A 88 -42.68 -18.90 9.24
#